data_AF-A0A1R1LEU3-F1
#
_entry.id   AF-A0A1R1LEU3-F1
#
_cell.length_a   1.000
_cell.length_b   1.000
_cell.length_c   1.000
_cell.angle_alpha   90.00
_cell.angle_beta   90.00
_cell.angle_gamma   90.00
#
_symmetry.space_group_name_H-M   'P 1'
#
loop_
_entity.id
_entity.type
_entity.pdbx_description
1 polymer ?
#
loop_
_entity_poly.entity_id
_entity_poly.type
_entity_poly.pdbx_seq_one_letter_code
_entity_poly.pdbx_strand_id
1 'polypeptide(L)'
;MNGRVLAVILLVALLVVVFALMRRGWRARQRRQADVPAPQRTGELGEPLAGAAGMYVVTTSAGDWLDRVAVHGLGVRTDADLTVHPGGVLIARRGADDVVIPTADLESVTTTSGMAGKFVERDGLLVLTWRLGPRRVDTGFRVRHAGEQAALIAALLTLPGVRRRETPGGVPEAEPAPGTGPTEPPDSTDTSESRGPTA
;
A
#
# COMPACT_ATOMS: atom_id res chain seq x y z
N MET A 1 -19.43 43.96 -25.62
CA MET A 1 -19.33 42.96 -24.53
C MET A 1 -18.53 43.56 -23.39
N ASN A 2 -19.08 43.59 -22.18
CA ASN A 2 -18.42 44.18 -21.00
C ASN A 2 -17.13 43.42 -20.70
N GLY A 3 -16.01 44.11 -20.43
CA GLY A 3 -14.70 43.46 -20.19
C GLY A 3 -14.70 42.39 -19.10
N ARG A 4 -15.58 42.55 -18.10
CA ARG A 4 -15.85 41.54 -17.06
C ARG A 4 -16.41 40.23 -17.63
N VAL A 5 -17.33 40.31 -18.60
CA VAL A 5 -17.92 39.13 -19.25
C VAL A 5 -16.88 38.40 -20.09
N LEU A 6 -16.03 39.13 -20.80
CA LEU A 6 -14.90 38.55 -21.55
C LEU A 6 -13.91 37.83 -20.63
N ALA A 7 -13.56 38.43 -19.48
CA ALA A 7 -12.68 37.81 -18.49
C ALA A 7 -13.27 36.53 -17.89
N VAL A 8 -14.56 36.52 -17.57
CA VAL A 8 -15.26 35.32 -17.04
C VAL A 8 -15.30 34.21 -18.09
N ILE A 9 -15.58 34.53 -19.36
CA ILE A 9 -15.58 33.53 -20.44
C ILE A 9 -14.19 32.91 -20.62
N LEU A 10 -13.13 33.72 -20.61
CA LEU A 10 -11.74 33.25 -20.69
C LEU A 10 -11.38 32.33 -19.52
N LEU A 11 -11.77 32.69 -18.29
CA LEU A 11 -11.52 31.88 -17.11
C LEU A 11 -12.25 30.54 -17.18
N VAL A 12 -13.53 30.54 -17.57
CA VAL A 12 -14.31 29.30 -17.73
C VAL A 12 -13.72 28.42 -18.84
N ALA A 13 -13.32 29.00 -19.97
CA ALA A 13 -12.67 28.27 -21.06
C ALA A 13 -11.34 27.64 -20.59
N LEU A 14 -10.52 28.38 -19.83
CA LEU A 14 -9.30 27.85 -19.23
C LEU A 14 -9.59 26.68 -18.29
N LEU A 15 -10.58 26.81 -17.41
CA LEU A 15 -10.98 25.72 -16.52
C LEU A 15 -11.41 24.47 -17.30
N VAL A 16 -12.24 24.63 -18.34
CA VAL A 16 -12.68 23.53 -19.20
C VAL A 16 -11.48 22.83 -19.86
N VAL A 17 -10.51 23.58 -20.37
CA VAL A 17 -9.28 23.03 -20.94
C VAL A 17 -8.47 22.26 -19.91
N VAL A 18 -8.28 22.80 -18.70
CA VAL A 18 -7.57 22.13 -17.60
C VAL A 18 -8.28 20.82 -17.23
N PHE A 19 -9.60 20.82 -17.05
CA PHE A 19 -10.37 19.61 -16.77
C PHE A 19 -10.29 18.58 -17.91
N ALA A 20 -10.30 19.03 -19.17
CA ALA A 20 -10.15 18.14 -20.32
C ALA A 20 -8.77 17.47 -20.35
N LEU A 21 -7.71 18.21 -20.06
CA LEU A 21 -6.34 17.68 -19.96
C LEU A 21 -6.20 16.69 -18.81
N MET A 22 -6.75 17.01 -17.63
CA MET A 22 -6.78 16.08 -16.49
C MET A 22 -7.52 14.78 -16.84
N ARG A 23 -8.70 14.89 -17.47
CA ARG A 23 -9.49 13.73 -17.91
C ARG A 23 -8.74 12.91 -18.96
N ARG A 24 -8.01 13.55 -19.89
CA ARG A 24 -7.17 12.88 -20.89
C ARG A 24 -5.99 12.16 -20.22
N GLY A 25 -5.33 12.79 -19.25
CA GLY A 25 -4.27 12.18 -18.46
C GLY A 25 -4.75 10.93 -17.72
N TRP A 26 -5.90 11.02 -17.06
CA TRP A 26 -6.52 9.87 -16.38
C TRP A 26 -6.90 8.76 -17.36
N ARG A 27 -7.55 9.08 -18.49
CA ARG A 27 -7.89 8.09 -19.52
C ARG A 27 -6.65 7.44 -20.13
N ALA A 28 -5.57 8.19 -20.34
CA ALA A 28 -4.31 7.64 -20.82
C ALA A 28 -3.70 6.67 -19.79
N ARG A 29 -3.80 6.98 -18.49
CA ARG A 29 -3.39 6.07 -17.42
C ARG A 29 -4.22 4.78 -17.40
N GLN A 30 -5.55 4.88 -17.50
CA GLN A 30 -6.41 3.68 -17.58
C GLN A 30 -6.11 2.83 -18.81
N ARG A 31 -5.84 3.45 -19.97
CA ARG A 31 -5.45 2.73 -21.19
C ARG A 31 -4.14 1.96 -21.03
N ARG A 32 -3.18 2.49 -20.27
CA ARG A 32 -1.91 1.80 -19.96
C ARG A 32 -2.07 0.61 -19.02
N GLN A 33 -3.21 0.53 -18.32
CA GLN A 33 -3.58 -0.59 -17.44
C GLN A 33 -4.75 -1.42 -18.02
N ALA A 34 -5.10 -1.21 -19.29
CA ALA A 34 -6.20 -1.93 -19.94
C ALA A 34 -5.87 -3.42 -20.18
N ASP A 35 -4.58 -3.77 -20.13
CA ASP A 35 -4.06 -5.13 -20.20
C ASP A 35 -4.15 -5.88 -18.86
N VAL A 36 -4.48 -5.19 -17.76
CA VAL A 36 -4.69 -5.83 -16.46
C VAL A 36 -5.99 -6.64 -16.54
N PRO A 37 -5.94 -7.97 -16.40
CA PRO A 37 -7.14 -8.80 -16.44
C PRO A 37 -8.02 -8.56 -15.22
N ALA A 38 -9.31 -8.90 -15.33
CA ALA A 38 -10.21 -8.86 -14.19
C ALA A 38 -9.81 -9.97 -13.19
N PRO A 39 -9.86 -9.70 -11.88
CA PRO A 39 -9.69 -10.73 -10.86
C PRO A 39 -10.81 -11.77 -10.97
N GLN A 40 -10.54 -12.99 -10.50
CA GLN A 40 -11.58 -14.00 -10.37
C GLN A 40 -12.58 -13.56 -9.29
N ARG A 41 -13.87 -13.78 -9.54
CA ARG A 41 -14.95 -13.45 -8.59
C ARG A 41 -15.43 -14.66 -7.78
N THR A 42 -15.21 -15.86 -8.30
CA THR A 42 -15.66 -17.14 -7.74
C THR A 42 -14.57 -18.18 -7.96
N GLY A 43 -14.42 -19.10 -7.04
CA GLY A 43 -13.49 -20.23 -7.18
C GLY A 43 -13.85 -21.37 -6.23
N GLU A 44 -13.38 -22.57 -6.55
CA GLU A 44 -13.45 -23.73 -5.66
C GLU A 44 -12.36 -23.62 -4.60
N LEU A 45 -12.70 -22.98 -3.49
CA LEU A 45 -11.74 -22.65 -2.43
C LEU A 45 -11.62 -23.74 -1.36
N GLY A 46 -12.70 -24.48 -1.10
CA GLY A 46 -12.80 -25.42 0.02
C GLY A 46 -13.15 -24.71 1.34
N GLU A 47 -13.09 -25.44 2.45
CA GLU A 47 -13.41 -24.91 3.78
C GLU A 47 -12.39 -23.84 4.23
N PRO A 48 -12.85 -22.75 4.89
CA PRO A 48 -11.97 -21.69 5.36
C PRO A 48 -11.04 -22.18 6.48
N LEU A 49 -9.75 -21.89 6.35
CA LEU A 49 -8.71 -22.16 7.34
C LEU A 49 -8.63 -21.04 8.40
N ALA A 50 -8.79 -19.79 7.94
CA ALA A 50 -8.79 -18.61 8.79
C ALA A 50 -9.59 -17.50 8.10
N GLY A 51 -10.14 -16.59 8.89
CA GLY A 51 -10.85 -15.42 8.38
C GLY A 51 -10.70 -14.24 9.32
N ALA A 52 -10.72 -13.04 8.75
CA ALA A 52 -10.72 -11.81 9.53
C ALA A 52 -11.53 -10.72 8.84
N ALA A 53 -12.27 -9.96 9.64
CA ALA A 53 -12.94 -8.76 9.17
C ALA A 53 -11.93 -7.60 9.09
N GLY A 54 -12.10 -6.73 8.12
CA GLY A 54 -11.16 -5.64 7.92
C GLY A 54 -11.55 -4.68 6.82
N MET A 55 -10.52 -4.08 6.22
CA MET A 55 -10.65 -3.10 5.16
C MET A 55 -9.71 -3.45 4.02
N TYR A 56 -10.29 -3.62 2.84
CA TYR A 56 -9.55 -3.62 1.60
C TYR A 56 -9.08 -2.19 1.32
N VAL A 57 -7.77 -1.99 1.24
CA VAL A 57 -7.18 -0.66 1.09
C VAL A 57 -7.03 -0.30 -0.38
N VAL A 58 -6.23 -1.08 -1.11
CA VAL A 58 -5.88 -0.84 -2.52
C VAL A 58 -5.11 -2.03 -3.09
N THR A 59 -5.21 -2.25 -4.39
CA THR A 59 -4.23 -3.04 -5.15
C THR A 59 -3.34 -2.13 -5.99
N THR A 60 -2.04 -2.39 -5.94
CA THR A 60 -1.00 -1.67 -6.69
C THR A 60 -0.18 -2.64 -7.53
N SER A 61 0.60 -2.12 -8.47
CA SER A 61 1.68 -2.89 -9.09
C SER A 61 2.69 -3.33 -8.02
N ALA A 62 3.21 -4.56 -8.13
CA ALA A 62 4.06 -5.11 -7.09
C ALA A 62 5.36 -4.30 -6.94
N GLY A 63 5.65 -3.83 -5.72
CA GLY A 63 6.81 -2.99 -5.42
C GLY A 63 6.68 -1.50 -5.81
N ASP A 64 5.60 -1.09 -6.48
CA ASP A 64 5.28 0.32 -6.73
C ASP A 64 3.95 0.67 -6.07
N TRP A 65 4.04 1.11 -4.81
CA TRP A 65 2.87 1.46 -3.99
C TRP A 65 2.13 2.72 -4.46
N LEU A 66 2.72 3.52 -5.35
CA LEU A 66 2.07 4.69 -5.96
C LEU A 66 1.33 4.31 -7.24
N ASP A 67 1.69 3.21 -7.89
CA ASP A 67 0.99 2.70 -9.06
C ASP A 67 -0.26 1.90 -8.70
N ARG A 68 -1.31 2.62 -8.33
CA ARG A 68 -2.64 2.06 -8.08
C ARG A 68 -3.25 1.48 -9.35
N VAL A 69 -3.80 0.27 -9.23
CA VAL A 69 -4.60 -0.36 -10.29
C VAL A 69 -5.94 0.35 -10.37
N ALA A 70 -6.17 1.10 -11.45
CA ALA A 70 -7.34 1.96 -11.65
C ALA A 70 -8.48 1.27 -12.42
N VAL A 71 -8.39 -0.03 -12.62
CA VAL A 71 -9.38 -0.87 -13.34
C VAL A 71 -9.99 -1.91 -12.40
N HIS A 72 -11.13 -2.48 -12.78
CA HIS A 72 -11.83 -3.58 -12.08
C HIS A 72 -12.18 -3.30 -10.61
N GLY A 73 -12.30 -2.02 -10.22
CA GLY A 73 -12.59 -1.63 -8.84
C GLY A 73 -11.47 -1.95 -7.85
N LEU A 74 -10.28 -2.33 -8.31
CA LEU A 74 -9.16 -2.72 -7.45
C LEU A 74 -8.53 -1.52 -6.70
N GLY A 75 -8.81 -0.30 -7.13
CA GLY A 75 -8.41 0.93 -6.44
C GLY A 75 -9.42 1.44 -5.40
N VAL A 76 -10.59 0.79 -5.24
CA VAL A 76 -11.67 1.27 -4.36
C VAL A 76 -11.45 0.73 -2.95
N ARG A 77 -11.24 1.65 -2.01
CA ARG A 77 -11.16 1.30 -0.59
C ARG A 77 -12.54 0.95 -0.05
N THR A 78 -12.66 -0.21 0.59
CA THR A 78 -13.94 -0.65 1.16
C THR A 78 -13.74 -1.59 2.34
N ASP A 79 -14.76 -1.70 3.20
CA ASP A 79 -14.83 -2.75 4.21
C ASP A 79 -14.90 -4.11 3.51
N ALA A 80 -14.13 -5.07 4.02
CA ALA A 80 -14.04 -6.38 3.41
C ALA A 80 -13.72 -7.45 4.45
N ASP A 81 -14.16 -8.67 4.17
CA ASP A 81 -13.86 -9.86 4.97
C ASP A 81 -12.87 -10.71 4.17
N LEU A 82 -11.69 -10.97 4.75
CA LEU A 82 -10.64 -11.78 4.11
C LEU A 82 -10.68 -13.18 4.71
N THR A 83 -10.77 -14.19 3.85
CA THR A 83 -10.79 -15.61 4.23
C THR A 83 -9.74 -16.37 3.44
N VAL A 84 -9.00 -17.23 4.14
CA VAL A 84 -7.94 -18.07 3.58
C VAL A 84 -8.45 -19.48 3.52
N HIS A 85 -8.33 -20.10 2.36
CA HIS A 85 -8.80 -21.44 2.06
C HIS A 85 -7.68 -22.25 1.39
N PRO A 86 -7.76 -23.59 1.35
CA PRO A 86 -6.77 -24.41 0.64
C PRO A 86 -6.61 -24.03 -0.84
N GLY A 87 -7.72 -23.66 -1.51
CA GLY A 87 -7.72 -23.26 -2.91
C GLY A 87 -7.30 -21.80 -3.17
N GLY A 88 -7.20 -20.97 -2.14
CA GLY A 88 -6.76 -19.58 -2.28
C GLY A 88 -7.32 -18.63 -1.23
N VAL A 89 -7.28 -17.33 -1.53
CA VAL A 89 -7.78 -16.26 -0.66
C VAL A 89 -9.01 -15.63 -1.29
N LEU A 90 -10.07 -15.48 -0.50
CA LEU A 90 -11.26 -14.70 -0.87
C LEU A 90 -11.26 -13.40 -0.08
N ILE A 91 -11.43 -12.30 -0.79
CA ILE A 91 -11.67 -10.98 -0.22
C ILE A 91 -13.08 -10.56 -0.62
N ALA A 92 -14.02 -10.74 0.30
CA ALA A 92 -15.42 -10.37 0.13
C ALA A 92 -15.57 -8.87 0.39
N ARG A 93 -15.83 -8.08 -0.66
CA ARG A 93 -15.79 -6.61 -0.59
C ARG A 93 -17.20 -6.03 -0.50
N ARG A 94 -17.44 -5.11 0.44
CA ARG A 94 -18.75 -4.43 0.53
C ARG A 94 -18.87 -3.35 -0.53
N GLY A 95 -19.87 -3.42 -1.41
CA GLY A 95 -20.10 -2.40 -2.44
C GLY A 95 -19.08 -2.38 -3.59
N ALA A 96 -18.27 -3.43 -3.73
CA ALA A 96 -17.42 -3.70 -4.88
C ALA A 96 -17.38 -5.22 -5.15
N ASP A 97 -17.00 -5.64 -6.34
CA ASP A 97 -16.92 -7.07 -6.69
C ASP A 97 -15.95 -7.83 -5.78
N ASP A 98 -16.23 -9.09 -5.46
CA ASP A 98 -15.29 -9.92 -4.70
C ASP A 98 -14.01 -10.20 -5.47
N VAL A 99 -12.92 -10.45 -4.72
CA VAL A 99 -11.62 -10.80 -5.29
C VAL A 99 -11.20 -12.17 -4.76
N VAL A 100 -11.09 -13.13 -5.67
CA VAL A 100 -10.53 -14.45 -5.42
C VAL A 100 -9.11 -14.50 -5.97
N ILE A 101 -8.17 -14.90 -5.11
CA ILE A 101 -6.76 -15.09 -5.43
C ILE A 101 -6.47 -16.58 -5.29
N PRO A 102 -6.34 -17.34 -6.40
CA PRO A 102 -5.95 -18.74 -6.35
C PRO A 102 -4.61 -18.94 -5.64
N THR A 103 -4.46 -20.06 -4.94
CA THR A 103 -3.18 -20.42 -4.31
C THR A 103 -2.02 -20.43 -5.32
N ALA A 104 -2.28 -20.87 -6.55
CA ALA A 104 -1.27 -20.90 -7.62
C ALA A 104 -0.78 -19.50 -8.06
N ASP A 105 -1.61 -18.47 -7.87
CA ASP A 105 -1.28 -17.08 -8.22
C ASP A 105 -0.71 -16.31 -7.03
N LEU A 106 -0.88 -16.80 -5.80
CA LEU A 106 -0.38 -16.17 -4.59
C LEU A 106 1.12 -16.48 -4.40
N GLU A 107 1.95 -15.44 -4.30
CA GLU A 107 3.41 -15.61 -4.23
C GLU A 107 3.97 -15.34 -2.83
N SER A 108 3.53 -14.25 -2.21
CA SER A 108 4.07 -13.86 -0.91
C SER A 108 3.13 -13.03 -0.07
N VAL A 109 3.35 -13.09 1.24
CA VAL A 109 2.66 -12.27 2.24
C VAL A 109 3.69 -11.45 3.03
N THR A 110 3.38 -10.18 3.29
CA THR A 110 4.19 -9.32 4.16
C THR A 110 3.31 -8.45 5.05
N THR A 111 3.88 -7.91 6.13
CA THR A 111 3.22 -6.92 6.99
C THR A 111 4.01 -5.63 6.95
N THR A 112 3.31 -4.51 6.82
CA THR A 112 3.96 -3.19 6.83
C THR A 112 3.32 -2.26 7.84
N SER A 113 4.17 -1.51 8.55
CA SER A 113 3.77 -0.45 9.46
C SER A 113 3.62 0.86 8.68
N GLY A 114 2.49 1.00 7.99
CA GLY A 114 2.02 2.27 7.43
C GLY A 114 2.36 2.55 5.97
N MET A 115 1.55 3.43 5.38
CA MET A 115 1.66 3.97 4.02
C MET A 115 1.72 5.50 4.17
N ALA A 116 2.83 6.12 3.78
CA ALA A 116 3.04 7.57 3.71
C ALA A 116 2.76 8.39 4.99
N GLY A 117 3.75 8.53 5.87
CA GLY A 117 3.83 9.64 6.84
C GLY A 117 2.80 9.66 7.98
N LYS A 118 1.94 8.65 8.09
CA LYS A 118 1.01 8.50 9.22
C LYS A 118 1.29 7.18 9.91
N PHE A 119 1.85 7.26 11.11
CA PHE A 119 2.00 6.13 12.02
C PHE A 119 0.62 5.53 12.29
N VAL A 120 0.33 4.41 11.64
CA VAL A 120 -0.74 3.50 11.98
C VAL A 120 -0.05 2.29 12.61
N GLU A 121 -0.62 1.75 13.69
CA GLU A 121 -0.13 0.61 14.49
C GLU A 121 0.91 -0.29 13.79
N ARG A 122 2.00 -0.59 14.51
CA ARG A 122 3.03 -1.56 14.07
C ARG A 122 2.31 -2.80 13.51
N ASP A 123 2.70 -3.22 12.30
CA ASP A 123 2.12 -4.35 11.55
C ASP A 123 0.68 -4.20 11.05
N GLY A 124 0.07 -3.01 11.05
CA GLY A 124 -1.36 -2.84 10.75
C GLY A 124 -1.82 -3.08 9.31
N LEU A 125 -0.94 -3.36 8.34
CA LEU A 125 -1.32 -3.64 6.96
C LEU A 125 -0.72 -4.96 6.47
N LEU A 126 -1.60 -5.92 6.16
CA LEU A 126 -1.27 -7.15 5.46
C LEU A 126 -1.18 -6.87 3.96
N VAL A 127 -0.08 -7.25 3.34
CA VAL A 127 0.11 -7.10 1.89
C VAL A 127 0.29 -8.47 1.27
N LEU A 128 -0.60 -8.81 0.35
CA LEU A 128 -0.56 -10.03 -0.44
C LEU A 128 0.01 -9.70 -1.82
N THR A 129 1.13 -10.30 -2.17
CA THR A 129 1.67 -10.21 -3.53
C THR A 129 1.26 -11.44 -4.33
N TRP A 130 0.62 -11.21 -5.47
CA TRP A 130 0.07 -12.27 -6.30
C TRP A 130 0.09 -11.90 -7.79
N ARG A 131 -0.16 -12.90 -8.64
CA ARG A 131 -0.20 -12.76 -10.10
C ARG A 131 -1.64 -12.51 -10.56
N LEU A 132 -1.85 -11.38 -11.22
CA LEU A 132 -3.07 -11.07 -11.94
C LEU A 132 -2.79 -11.21 -13.44
N GLY A 133 -2.90 -12.45 -13.94
CA GLY A 133 -2.48 -12.84 -15.29
C GLY A 133 -0.97 -12.59 -15.52
N PRO A 134 -0.58 -11.71 -16.48
CA PRO A 134 0.83 -11.43 -16.74
C PRO A 134 1.45 -10.45 -15.74
N ARG A 135 0.63 -9.79 -14.89
CA ARG A 135 1.08 -8.75 -13.96
C ARG A 135 1.25 -9.29 -12.55
N ARG A 136 2.23 -8.75 -11.84
CA ARG A 136 2.43 -8.98 -10.42
C ARG A 136 1.88 -7.78 -9.66
N VAL A 137 1.00 -8.02 -8.69
CA VAL A 137 0.29 -6.97 -7.95
C VAL A 137 0.39 -7.18 -6.45
N ASP A 138 0.35 -6.09 -5.70
CA ASP A 138 0.31 -6.07 -4.24
C ASP A 138 -1.08 -5.62 -3.79
N THR A 139 -1.75 -6.40 -2.95
CA THR A 139 -3.06 -6.06 -2.38
C THR A 139 -2.95 -5.81 -0.89
N GLY A 140 -3.27 -4.59 -0.47
CA GLY A 140 -3.25 -4.18 0.92
C GLY A 140 -4.59 -4.44 1.62
N PHE A 141 -4.56 -5.17 2.73
CA PHE A 141 -5.68 -5.44 3.60
C PHE A 141 -5.34 -5.06 5.03
N ARG A 142 -6.19 -4.26 5.68
CA ARG A 142 -6.05 -3.90 7.09
C ARG A 142 -7.00 -4.73 7.92
N VAL A 143 -6.46 -5.58 8.78
CA VAL A 143 -7.23 -6.40 9.71
C VAL A 143 -7.82 -5.51 10.80
N ARG A 144 -9.08 -5.74 11.19
CA ARG A 144 -9.75 -4.96 12.23
C ARG A 144 -9.22 -5.28 13.62
N HIS A 145 -8.98 -6.56 13.92
CA HIS A 145 -8.48 -7.02 15.21
C HIS A 145 -7.09 -7.63 15.06
N ALA A 146 -6.10 -7.08 15.77
CA ALA A 146 -4.71 -7.52 15.68
C ALA A 146 -4.53 -9.03 15.98
N GLY A 147 -5.37 -9.62 16.83
CA GLY A 147 -5.34 -11.05 17.16
C GLY A 147 -5.67 -11.98 15.98
N GLU A 148 -6.49 -11.53 15.02
CA GLU A 148 -6.89 -12.32 13.85
C GLU A 148 -5.81 -12.32 12.75
N GLN A 149 -4.96 -11.29 12.73
CA GLN A 149 -3.93 -11.13 11.70
C GLN A 149 -2.86 -12.22 11.76
N ALA A 150 -2.46 -12.62 12.97
CA ALA A 150 -1.49 -13.71 13.14
C ALA A 150 -2.03 -15.04 12.60
N ALA A 151 -3.32 -15.32 12.83
CA ALA A 151 -3.99 -16.52 12.32
C ALA A 151 -4.07 -16.50 10.78
N LEU A 152 -4.39 -15.35 10.18
CA LEU A 152 -4.38 -15.18 8.73
C LEU A 152 -2.98 -15.43 8.13
N ILE A 153 -1.94 -14.85 8.70
CA ILE A 153 -0.56 -15.04 8.21
C ILE A 153 -0.15 -16.50 8.34
N ALA A 154 -0.45 -17.14 9.48
CA ALA A 154 -0.17 -18.56 9.67
C ALA A 154 -0.86 -19.42 8.61
N ALA A 155 -2.15 -19.18 8.36
CA ALA A 155 -2.91 -19.90 7.32
C ALA A 155 -2.38 -19.62 5.90
N LEU A 156 -1.97 -18.38 5.58
CA LEU A 156 -1.38 -18.07 4.28
C LEU A 156 -0.06 -18.81 4.05
N LEU A 157 0.74 -18.98 5.10
CA LEU A 157 2.04 -19.67 5.03
C LEU A 157 1.90 -21.20 4.98
N THR A 158 0.73 -21.77 5.25
CA THR A 158 0.49 -23.21 4.99
C THR A 158 0.16 -23.49 3.53
N LEU A 159 -0.19 -22.46 2.74
CA LEU A 159 -0.50 -22.62 1.33
C LEU A 159 0.77 -22.90 0.51
N PRO A 160 0.73 -23.88 -0.43
CA PRO A 160 1.86 -24.18 -1.29
C PRO A 160 2.36 -22.96 -2.07
N GLY A 161 3.67 -22.74 -2.08
CA GLY A 161 4.33 -21.70 -2.88
C GLY A 161 4.34 -20.30 -2.26
N VAL A 162 3.52 -20.05 -1.23
CA VAL A 162 3.45 -18.77 -0.53
C VAL A 162 4.63 -18.62 0.42
N ARG A 163 5.32 -17.48 0.33
CA ARG A 163 6.45 -17.17 1.23
C ARG A 163 6.21 -15.89 2.00
N ARG A 164 6.82 -15.77 3.19
CA ARG A 164 6.91 -14.47 3.85
C ARG A 164 7.92 -13.61 3.08
N ARG A 165 7.50 -12.44 2.61
CA ARG A 165 8.40 -11.44 2.04
C ARG A 165 8.83 -10.51 3.16
N GLU A 166 10.13 -10.39 3.40
CA GLU A 166 10.66 -9.31 4.23
C GLU A 166 10.41 -7.99 3.52
N THR A 167 9.85 -7.03 4.24
CA THR A 167 9.56 -5.69 3.74
C THR A 167 10.85 -5.11 3.16
N PRO A 168 10.97 -4.89 1.83
CA PRO A 168 11.99 -3.97 1.33
C PRO A 168 11.64 -2.65 1.99
N GLY A 169 12.60 -2.09 2.74
CA GLY A 169 12.43 -1.01 3.71
C GLY A 169 11.25 -0.11 3.44
N GLY A 170 10.47 0.18 4.50
CA GLY A 170 9.42 1.18 4.46
C GLY A 170 9.89 2.40 3.68
N VAL A 171 8.99 2.98 2.88
CA VAL A 171 9.14 4.24 2.12
C VAL A 171 10.55 4.83 2.18
N PRO A 172 11.32 4.92 1.07
CA PRO A 172 12.67 5.50 1.10
C PRO A 172 12.64 6.72 1.99
N GLU A 173 13.35 6.62 3.10
CA GLU A 173 13.40 7.64 4.14
C GLU A 173 13.54 8.95 3.40
N ALA A 174 12.57 9.85 3.58
CA ALA A 174 12.67 11.18 3.03
C ALA A 174 14.05 11.68 3.45
N GLU A 175 14.91 11.86 2.45
CA GLU A 175 16.28 12.34 2.61
C GLU A 175 16.25 13.43 3.70
N PRO A 176 16.95 13.24 4.84
CA PRO A 176 16.95 14.24 5.87
C PRO A 176 17.38 15.54 5.21
N ALA A 177 16.55 16.59 5.33
CA ALA A 177 16.86 17.90 4.80
C ALA A 177 18.32 18.24 5.13
N PRO A 178 19.13 18.71 4.17
CA PRO A 178 20.54 18.95 4.43
C PRO A 178 20.64 20.03 5.50
N GLY A 179 21.21 19.66 6.65
CA GLY A 179 21.53 20.60 7.72
C GLY A 179 20.68 20.46 8.99
N THR A 180 20.86 19.38 9.72
CA THR A 180 21.00 19.51 11.18
C THR A 180 22.00 18.45 11.61
N GLY A 181 23.29 18.79 11.47
CA GLY A 181 24.38 17.95 11.97
C GLY A 181 24.21 17.72 13.48
N PRO A 182 24.83 16.66 14.04
CA PRO A 182 24.89 16.48 15.48
C PRO A 182 25.47 17.74 16.11
N THR A 183 24.72 18.42 16.97
CA THR A 183 25.33 19.33 17.95
C THR A 183 26.09 18.46 18.93
N GLU A 184 27.34 18.19 18.57
CA GLU A 184 28.38 17.69 19.44
C GLU A 184 28.45 18.63 20.66
N PRO A 185 28.16 18.16 21.89
CA PRO A 185 28.51 18.93 23.07
C PRO A 185 30.05 19.01 23.15
N PRO A 186 30.64 20.19 23.37
CA PRO A 186 32.09 20.33 23.36
C PRO A 186 32.72 19.46 24.47
N ASP A 187 33.57 18.55 24.02
CA ASP A 187 34.53 17.81 24.82
C ASP A 187 35.53 18.82 25.41
N SER A 188 35.40 19.11 26.71
CA SER A 188 36.37 19.91 27.45
C SER A 188 37.38 18.97 28.10
N THR A 189 38.38 18.56 27.34
CA THR A 189 39.67 18.15 27.91
C THR A 189 40.79 18.92 27.23
N ASP A 190 41.32 19.91 27.95
CA ASP A 190 42.75 20.23 27.92
C ASP A 190 43.13 20.77 29.32
N THR A 191 43.78 19.94 30.12
CA THR A 191 45.22 20.02 30.46
C THR A 191 45.64 21.40 30.97
N SER A 192 45.95 21.52 32.26
CA SER A 192 47.35 21.63 32.70
C SER A 192 47.44 21.82 34.23
N GLU A 193 48.48 21.19 34.77
CA GLU A 193 49.33 21.69 35.84
C GLU A 193 48.87 21.75 37.31
N SER A 194 49.55 20.89 38.09
CA SER A 194 50.50 21.36 39.12
C SER A 194 49.91 21.79 40.47
N ARG A 195 50.06 20.91 41.48
CA ARG A 195 51.04 21.08 42.58
C ARG A 195 50.68 20.17 43.76
N GLY A 196 51.55 19.19 44.00
CA GLY A 196 52.21 18.94 45.30
C GLY A 196 51.39 18.47 46.52
N PRO A 197 52.05 17.79 47.49
CA PRO A 197 51.44 17.00 48.55
C PRO A 197 51.08 17.86 49.78
N THR A 198 50.43 17.36 50.83
CA THR A 198 51.10 16.82 52.04
C THR A 198 50.07 16.52 53.14
N ALA A 199 50.39 15.50 53.94
CA ALA A 199 49.91 15.12 55.29
C ALA A 199 48.55 14.42 55.42
#